data_AF-A0A2N0VHS5-F1
#
_entry.id   AF-A0A2N0VHS5-F1
#
_cell.length_a   1.000
_cell.length_b   1.000
_cell.length_c   1.000
_cell.angle_alpha   90.00
_cell.angle_beta   90.00
_cell.angle_gamma   90.00
#
_symmetry.space_group_name_H-M   'P 1'
#
loop_
_entity.id
_entity.type
_entity.pdbx_description
1 polymer ?
#
loop_
_entity_poly.entity_id
_entity_poly.type
_entity_poly.pdbx_seq_one_letter_code
_entity_poly.pdbx_strand_id
1 'polypeptide(L)'
;MKKIEFLKQSVNQIRKSIRDIDDSYNHEWDIIAELCQNSIDAIKEANPSSPEIFIRIDALNKTIVIRDNGIGIDSDKLPKLLAPFSTNKDLNEELIGEKGVGLTFVIFSCNNFRIKTTYDGVTSVGSIIDAFNWKSRTDEELLKLEFDQIDEDFTGTEIILRQVKSSPIFDLNFAQLQYVLRTKTALGNTKTLWNDGESLSINLEHVDINGIENSTKLPYKYWAPTDGLDKNTKISLEEYKEYANQAHRDDNDKRRKLRDKIIYDIGRFDHKGRVINYYACLVPKRSVWNFLSIHNHLALEENFEDDEWMEKFYYSVFQNGIYTSVKGMPTGVSVDHPITGAQGSWAQIFIIFEDRQLTFDIGRKSIHGAQARIYRKYSKSIFSEFRKLAKYISGDIIVETDWDKEETFADIEDMLDLNSENTRFQKTPRHQEASVAAIFYELIGREIITEITPLVSGYRNKYDLYAKWGKKKVVIEFKSKLRNVLKDFSDEQKMFNEIDVIVCYDVNEEDIQAMKNRNLDVEKINKSVLGGNKIFPNSTHQIILSGLIPPIFVIDIKSML
;
A
#
# COMPACT_ATOMS: atom_id res chain seq x y z
N MET A 1 55.89 11.74 5.21
CA MET A 1 54.43 11.57 5.48
C MET A 1 53.65 12.33 4.42
N LYS A 2 52.76 11.67 3.68
CA LYS A 2 51.89 12.32 2.68
C LYS A 2 50.61 12.75 3.39
N LYS A 3 50.32 14.06 3.44
CA LYS A 3 49.04 14.57 3.94
C LYS A 3 48.01 14.42 2.81
N ILE A 4 46.95 13.68 3.04
CA ILE A 4 45.84 13.47 2.10
C ILE A 4 44.58 14.03 2.76
N GLU A 5 43.78 14.78 2.00
CA GLU A 5 42.47 15.25 2.45
C GLU A 5 41.49 14.07 2.51
N PHE A 6 41.46 13.36 3.64
CA PHE A 6 40.68 12.13 3.79
C PHE A 6 39.16 12.31 3.74
N LEU A 7 38.67 13.55 3.90
CA LEU A 7 37.25 13.91 3.82
C LEU A 7 36.81 14.35 2.42
N LYS A 8 37.74 14.55 1.49
CA LYS A 8 37.40 14.96 0.13
C LYS A 8 36.82 13.76 -0.62
N GLN A 9 35.55 13.85 -0.98
CA GLN A 9 34.88 12.82 -1.75
C GLN A 9 35.26 12.92 -3.23
N SER A 10 35.51 11.77 -3.85
CA SER A 10 35.59 11.62 -5.30
C SER A 10 34.19 11.69 -5.93
N VAL A 11 34.14 11.96 -7.25
CA VAL A 11 32.89 11.98 -8.02
C VAL A 11 32.11 10.66 -7.87
N ASN A 12 32.81 9.52 -7.92
CA ASN A 12 32.19 8.21 -7.75
C ASN A 12 31.63 7.98 -6.35
N GLN A 13 32.26 8.53 -5.31
CA GLN A 13 31.71 8.49 -3.95
C GLN A 13 30.44 9.34 -3.84
N ILE A 14 30.41 10.52 -4.45
CA ILE A 14 29.22 11.38 -4.48
C ILE A 14 28.07 10.68 -5.21
N ARG A 15 28.32 10.11 -6.40
CA ARG A 15 27.32 9.33 -7.16
C ARG A 15 26.78 8.16 -6.37
N LYS A 16 27.66 7.40 -5.69
CA LYS A 16 27.25 6.29 -4.83
C LYS A 16 26.32 6.78 -3.72
N SER A 17 26.69 7.83 -3.00
CA SER A 17 25.87 8.36 -1.92
C SER A 17 24.51 8.88 -2.41
N ILE A 18 24.43 9.45 -3.62
CA ILE A 18 23.15 9.85 -4.24
C ILE A 18 22.28 8.62 -4.58
N ARG A 19 22.87 7.54 -5.09
CA ARG A 19 22.13 6.28 -5.31
C ARG A 19 21.63 5.70 -4.00
N ASP A 20 22.45 5.71 -2.94
CA ASP A 20 22.04 5.25 -1.62
C ASP A 20 20.88 6.10 -1.05
N ILE A 21 20.81 7.40 -1.38
CA ILE A 21 19.64 8.25 -1.08
C ILE A 21 18.43 7.79 -1.89
N ASP A 22 18.55 7.63 -3.22
CA ASP A 22 17.45 7.21 -4.11
C ASP A 22 16.87 5.85 -3.66
N ASP A 23 17.72 4.89 -3.28
CA ASP A 23 17.33 3.57 -2.74
C ASP A 23 16.59 3.65 -1.39
N SER A 24 16.73 4.77 -0.67
CA SER A 24 16.01 4.98 0.59
C SER A 24 14.57 5.45 0.36
N TYR A 25 14.30 6.11 -0.76
CA TYR A 25 12.97 6.55 -1.18
C TYR A 25 12.26 5.43 -1.94
N ASN A 26 11.26 4.83 -1.30
CA ASN A 26 10.62 3.59 -1.76
C ASN A 26 9.18 3.79 -2.25
N HIS A 27 8.63 5.01 -2.16
CA HIS A 27 7.24 5.25 -2.55
C HIS A 27 7.15 6.11 -3.81
N GLU A 28 6.17 5.79 -4.66
CA GLU A 28 5.98 6.48 -5.94
C GLU A 28 5.70 7.97 -5.78
N TRP A 29 5.03 8.37 -4.71
CA TRP A 29 4.66 9.77 -4.44
C TRP A 29 5.76 10.58 -3.75
N ASP A 30 6.93 9.99 -3.44
CA ASP A 30 7.95 10.65 -2.63
C ASP A 30 8.45 11.97 -3.25
N ILE A 31 8.55 12.05 -4.58
CA ILE A 31 8.97 13.28 -5.28
C ILE A 31 8.00 14.43 -4.98
N ILE A 32 6.70 14.16 -5.09
CA ILE A 32 5.65 15.15 -4.87
C ILE A 32 5.55 15.47 -3.38
N ALA A 33 5.73 14.48 -2.49
CA ALA A 33 5.72 14.69 -1.05
C ALA A 33 6.82 15.67 -0.60
N GLU A 34 8.06 15.48 -1.07
CA GLU A 34 9.19 16.37 -0.74
C GLU A 34 8.98 17.79 -1.26
N LEU A 35 8.48 17.93 -2.49
CA LEU A 35 8.14 19.23 -3.07
C LEU A 35 7.05 19.95 -2.26
N CYS A 36 5.93 19.27 -1.98
CA CYS A 36 4.82 19.84 -1.20
C CYS A 36 5.26 20.22 0.22
N GLN A 37 6.10 19.39 0.83
CA GLN A 37 6.64 19.64 2.16
C GLN A 37 7.49 20.92 2.19
N ASN A 38 8.37 21.11 1.21
CA ASN A 38 9.19 22.31 1.13
C ASN A 38 8.35 23.58 0.92
N SER A 39 7.32 23.52 0.07
CA SER A 39 6.41 24.64 -0.15
C SER A 39 5.59 24.99 1.10
N ILE A 40 5.11 23.99 1.85
CA ILE A 40 4.39 24.23 3.12
C ILE A 40 5.32 24.84 4.18
N ASP A 41 6.55 24.34 4.31
CA ASP A 41 7.54 24.91 5.23
C ASP A 41 7.85 26.37 4.85
N ALA A 42 8.05 26.67 3.57
CA ALA A 42 8.32 28.03 3.09
C ALA A 42 7.16 29.00 3.34
N ILE A 43 5.91 28.53 3.18
CA ILE A 43 4.71 29.33 3.49
C ILE A 43 4.60 29.59 4.99
N LYS A 44 4.86 28.59 5.84
CA LYS A 44 4.82 28.77 7.30
C LYS A 44 5.86 29.78 7.79
N GLU A 45 7.05 29.75 7.20
CA GLU A 45 8.11 30.71 7.54
C GLU A 45 7.77 32.14 7.09
N ALA A 46 7.22 32.33 5.88
CA ALA A 46 6.81 33.65 5.40
C ALA A 46 5.55 34.18 6.06
N ASN A 47 4.63 33.30 6.44
CA ASN A 47 3.29 33.62 6.93
C ASN A 47 2.57 34.70 6.08
N PRO A 48 2.43 34.49 4.75
CA PRO A 48 1.83 35.48 3.86
C PRO A 48 0.34 35.67 4.16
N SER A 49 -0.20 36.85 3.83
CA SER A 49 -1.62 37.18 4.04
C SER A 49 -2.58 36.34 3.17
N SER A 50 -2.09 35.79 2.05
CA SER A 50 -2.85 34.95 1.13
C SER A 50 -1.96 33.79 0.70
N PRO A 51 -1.75 32.77 1.55
CA PRO A 51 -0.87 31.65 1.25
C PRO A 51 -1.42 30.86 0.06
N GLU A 52 -0.54 30.54 -0.88
CA GLU A 52 -0.90 29.89 -2.14
C GLU A 52 0.17 28.89 -2.59
N ILE A 53 -0.27 27.71 -3.03
CA ILE A 53 0.53 26.73 -3.76
C ILE A 53 -0.14 26.44 -5.10
N PHE A 54 0.66 26.40 -6.16
CA PHE A 54 0.29 25.92 -7.47
C PHE A 54 1.05 24.63 -7.78
N ILE A 55 0.36 23.62 -8.31
CA ILE A 55 0.94 22.35 -8.72
C ILE A 55 0.43 22.00 -10.10
N ARG A 56 1.34 21.66 -11.02
CA ARG A 56 1.01 21.06 -12.31
C ARG A 56 1.74 19.74 -12.47
N ILE A 57 1.01 18.68 -12.78
CA ILE A 57 1.58 17.38 -13.16
C ILE A 57 1.15 17.08 -14.58
N ASP A 58 2.12 16.93 -15.47
CA ASP A 58 1.93 16.64 -16.88
C ASP A 58 2.51 15.26 -17.18
N ALA A 59 1.62 14.27 -17.30
CA ALA A 59 1.96 12.88 -17.57
C ALA A 59 2.57 12.68 -18.95
N LEU A 60 2.03 13.37 -19.96
CA LEU A 60 2.49 13.26 -21.35
C LEU A 60 3.96 13.70 -21.48
N ASN A 61 4.31 14.83 -20.86
CA ASN A 61 5.66 15.40 -20.92
C ASN A 61 6.55 14.97 -19.73
N LYS A 62 6.05 14.12 -18.83
CA LYS A 62 6.70 13.71 -17.56
C LYS A 62 7.30 14.92 -16.83
N THR A 63 6.46 15.93 -16.63
CA THR A 63 6.83 17.22 -16.05
C THR A 63 6.06 17.47 -14.77
N ILE A 64 6.75 17.99 -13.75
CA ILE A 64 6.16 18.41 -12.48
C ILE A 64 6.56 19.86 -12.25
N VAL A 65 5.57 20.71 -11.99
CA VAL A 65 5.77 22.09 -11.56
C VAL A 65 5.14 22.26 -10.19
N ILE A 66 5.90 22.83 -9.26
CA ILE A 66 5.34 23.34 -8.01
C ILE A 66 5.77 24.78 -7.84
N ARG A 67 4.86 25.62 -7.36
CA ARG A 67 5.15 27.01 -7.02
C ARG A 67 4.45 27.35 -5.71
N ASP A 68 5.14 28.06 -4.84
CA ASP A 68 4.59 28.66 -3.63
C ASP A 68 4.91 30.15 -3.58
N ASN A 69 4.17 30.89 -2.75
CA ASN A 69 4.47 32.28 -2.41
C ASN A 69 5.09 32.42 -1.01
N GLY A 70 5.92 31.44 -0.61
CA GLY A 70 6.61 31.42 0.68
C GLY A 70 7.83 32.36 0.75
N ILE A 71 8.72 32.09 1.70
CA ILE A 71 9.85 32.97 2.03
C ILE A 71 10.95 33.02 0.96
N GLY A 72 11.00 32.01 0.09
CA GLY A 72 12.06 31.87 -0.91
C GLY A 72 13.42 31.47 -0.33
N ILE A 73 14.45 31.52 -1.16
CA ILE A 73 15.82 31.11 -0.80
C ILE A 73 16.78 32.26 -1.11
N ASP A 74 17.56 32.64 -0.11
CA ASP A 74 18.68 33.58 -0.25
C ASP A 74 19.63 33.15 -1.38
N SER A 75 19.91 34.09 -2.29
CA SER A 75 20.74 33.91 -3.47
C SER A 75 22.11 33.29 -3.16
N ASP A 76 22.75 33.73 -2.08
CA ASP A 76 24.09 33.24 -1.67
C ASP A 76 24.04 31.82 -1.08
N LYS A 77 22.85 31.39 -0.65
CA LYS A 77 22.60 30.07 -0.07
C LYS A 77 22.11 29.08 -1.11
N LEU A 78 21.54 29.52 -2.23
CA LEU A 78 20.94 28.63 -3.24
C LEU A 78 21.96 27.60 -3.80
N PRO A 79 23.17 27.98 -4.24
CA PRO A 79 24.14 26.99 -4.72
C PRO A 79 24.55 25.97 -3.65
N LYS A 80 24.63 26.40 -2.39
CA LYS A 80 24.94 25.50 -1.27
C LYS A 80 23.80 24.55 -0.97
N LEU A 81 22.55 25.03 -0.98
CA LEU A 81 21.36 24.20 -0.74
C LEU A 81 21.10 23.16 -1.83
N LEU A 82 21.44 23.47 -3.08
CA LEU A 82 21.34 22.53 -4.19
C LEU A 82 22.48 21.50 -4.19
N ALA A 83 23.56 21.75 -3.44
CA ALA A 83 24.63 20.78 -3.30
C ALA A 83 24.18 19.60 -2.42
N PRO A 84 24.53 18.35 -2.80
CA PRO A 84 24.20 17.18 -1.99
C PRO A 84 24.66 17.33 -0.53
N PHE A 85 23.85 16.79 0.41
CA PHE A 85 24.12 16.76 1.86
C PHE A 85 24.14 18.13 2.56
N SER A 86 23.64 19.18 1.92
CA SER A 86 23.56 20.51 2.52
C SER A 86 22.16 20.80 3.06
N THR A 87 22.06 21.42 4.24
CA THR A 87 20.80 21.85 4.85
C THR A 87 20.99 23.20 5.55
N ASN A 88 19.97 24.04 5.50
CA ASN A 88 19.89 25.27 6.30
C ASN A 88 18.83 25.20 7.42
N LYS A 89 18.20 24.03 7.61
CA LYS A 89 17.13 23.88 8.61
C LYS A 89 17.74 23.60 9.99
N ASP A 90 18.03 24.68 10.73
CA ASP A 90 18.35 24.61 12.16
C ASP A 90 17.04 24.53 12.98
N LEU A 91 16.83 23.39 13.65
CA LEU A 91 16.03 23.14 14.86
C LEU A 91 14.67 23.89 15.06
N ASN A 92 13.94 24.29 14.02
CA ASN A 92 12.55 24.76 14.19
C ASN A 92 11.59 23.56 14.30
N GLU A 93 11.01 23.35 15.49
CA GLU A 93 10.11 22.23 15.79
C GLU A 93 8.83 22.22 14.95
N GLU A 94 8.46 23.33 14.31
CA GLU A 94 7.22 23.47 13.53
C GLU A 94 7.35 23.06 12.05
N LEU A 95 8.58 23.00 11.53
CA LEU A 95 8.87 22.62 10.15
C LEU A 95 8.82 21.10 9.98
N ILE A 96 8.31 20.65 8.84
CA ILE A 96 8.18 19.22 8.55
C ILE A 96 9.55 18.65 8.13
N GLY A 97 10.37 19.43 7.39
CA GLY A 97 11.69 18.98 6.94
C GLY A 97 12.79 19.14 7.98
N GLU A 98 13.56 18.06 8.20
CA GLU A 98 14.61 18.03 9.24
C GLU A 98 16.02 17.72 8.70
N LYS A 99 16.14 17.09 7.52
CA LYS A 99 17.37 16.32 7.16
C LYS A 99 18.06 16.70 5.84
N GLY A 100 17.54 17.67 5.08
CA GLY A 100 18.25 18.26 3.92
C GLY A 100 18.48 17.39 2.68
N VAL A 101 17.98 16.14 2.65
CA VAL A 101 18.22 15.21 1.52
C VAL A 101 17.11 15.18 0.48
N GLY A 102 15.92 15.70 0.80
CA GLY A 102 14.74 15.64 -0.08
C GLY A 102 14.93 16.35 -1.41
N LEU A 103 15.53 17.55 -1.40
CA LEU A 103 15.80 18.28 -2.64
C LEU A 103 16.86 17.59 -3.50
N THR A 104 17.84 16.92 -2.88
CA THR A 104 18.80 16.09 -3.61
C THR A 104 18.07 14.95 -4.34
N PHE A 105 17.19 14.22 -3.65
CA PHE A 105 16.38 13.16 -4.28
C PHE A 105 15.54 13.68 -5.46
N VAL A 106 14.91 14.86 -5.32
CA VAL A 106 14.14 15.50 -6.37
C VAL A 106 15.00 15.84 -7.60
N ILE A 107 16.15 16.49 -7.41
CA ILE A 107 17.07 16.86 -8.49
C ILE A 107 17.48 15.61 -9.29
N PHE A 108 17.87 14.54 -8.58
CA PHE A 108 18.34 13.30 -9.18
C PHE A 108 17.24 12.35 -9.65
N SER A 109 15.98 12.80 -9.61
CA SER A 109 14.82 12.10 -10.19
C SER A 109 14.42 12.64 -11.57
N CYS A 110 15.13 13.62 -12.13
CA CYS A 110 14.85 14.18 -13.46
C CYS A 110 16.14 14.57 -14.20
N ASN A 111 16.05 14.80 -15.51
CA ASN A 111 17.19 15.27 -16.33
C ASN A 111 17.17 16.77 -16.59
N ASN A 112 16.12 17.49 -16.20
CA ASN A 112 16.10 18.94 -16.30
C ASN A 112 15.38 19.49 -15.08
N PHE A 113 16.19 19.93 -14.12
CA PHE A 113 15.75 20.59 -12.90
C PHE A 113 15.96 22.10 -13.07
N ARG A 114 14.93 22.89 -12.77
CA ARG A 114 15.02 24.34 -12.65
C ARG A 114 14.34 24.80 -11.37
N ILE A 115 14.98 25.71 -10.66
CA ILE A 115 14.41 26.42 -9.52
C ILE A 115 14.49 27.93 -9.79
N LYS A 116 13.41 28.64 -9.51
CA LYS A 116 13.34 30.10 -9.47
C LYS A 116 12.86 30.49 -8.08
N THR A 117 13.52 31.42 -7.41
CA THR A 117 13.20 31.76 -6.03
C THR A 117 13.55 33.21 -5.73
N THR A 118 12.73 33.86 -4.90
CA THR A 118 12.94 35.25 -4.50
C THR A 118 13.01 35.37 -3.00
N TYR A 119 14.10 35.94 -2.50
CA TYR A 119 14.28 36.26 -1.09
C TYR A 119 14.74 37.72 -0.97
N ASP A 120 14.08 38.49 -0.11
CA ASP A 120 14.38 39.91 0.13
C ASP A 120 14.45 40.75 -1.17
N GLY A 121 13.51 40.48 -2.10
CA GLY A 121 13.42 41.17 -3.39
C GLY A 121 14.43 40.74 -4.45
N VAL A 122 15.34 39.81 -4.15
CA VAL A 122 16.32 39.30 -5.12
C VAL A 122 15.85 37.98 -5.71
N THR A 123 15.58 37.96 -7.02
CA THR A 123 15.17 36.76 -7.74
C THR A 123 16.38 36.03 -8.30
N SER A 124 16.52 34.74 -7.97
CA SER A 124 17.60 33.87 -8.44
C SER A 124 17.05 32.65 -9.17
N VAL A 125 17.78 32.18 -10.18
CA VAL A 125 17.45 30.98 -10.95
C VAL A 125 18.63 30.02 -10.90
N GLY A 126 18.34 28.75 -10.62
CA GLY A 126 19.28 27.65 -10.70
C GLY A 126 18.78 26.58 -11.67
N SER A 127 19.65 26.06 -12.54
CA SER A 127 19.33 24.96 -13.46
C SER A 127 20.38 23.87 -13.43
N ILE A 128 19.95 22.61 -13.41
CA ILE A 128 20.80 21.42 -13.45
C ILE A 128 20.28 20.50 -14.55
N ILE A 129 21.16 20.17 -15.51
CA ILE A 129 20.84 19.34 -16.66
C ILE A 129 21.52 17.98 -16.52
N ASP A 130 20.81 16.93 -16.93
CA ASP A 130 21.24 15.53 -16.99
C ASP A 130 21.51 14.86 -15.63
N ALA A 131 20.93 15.37 -14.54
CA ALA A 131 21.19 14.86 -13.18
C ALA A 131 20.83 13.37 -13.00
N PHE A 132 19.65 12.94 -13.46
CA PHE A 132 19.22 11.54 -13.36
C PHE A 132 20.14 10.57 -14.11
N ASN A 133 20.62 10.92 -15.30
CA ASN A 133 21.57 10.08 -16.01
C ASN A 133 22.98 10.13 -15.39
N TRP A 134 23.40 11.32 -14.91
CA TRP A 134 24.72 11.55 -14.36
C TRP A 134 25.07 10.63 -13.19
N LYS A 135 24.11 10.30 -12.31
CA LYS A 135 24.36 9.41 -11.14
C LYS A 135 24.75 7.98 -11.53
N SER A 136 24.46 7.56 -12.76
CA SER A 136 24.79 6.23 -13.28
C SER A 136 26.06 6.20 -14.13
N ARG A 137 26.65 7.36 -14.45
CA ARG A 137 27.89 7.46 -15.23
C ARG A 137 29.11 6.99 -14.43
N THR A 138 30.17 6.62 -15.15
CA THR A 138 31.44 6.11 -14.61
C THR A 138 32.64 7.01 -14.89
N ASP A 139 32.45 8.09 -15.63
CA ASP A 139 33.48 9.10 -15.94
C ASP A 139 33.82 10.00 -14.73
N GLU A 140 34.73 10.95 -14.88
CA GLU A 140 35.03 11.95 -13.84
C GLU A 140 34.33 13.30 -14.10
N GLU A 141 33.32 13.34 -14.98
CA GLU A 141 32.64 14.58 -15.34
C GLU A 141 31.81 15.10 -14.15
N LEU A 142 31.96 16.38 -13.83
CA LEU A 142 31.22 17.05 -12.77
C LEU A 142 29.86 17.52 -13.28
N LEU A 143 28.81 17.26 -12.50
CA LEU A 143 27.50 17.87 -12.71
C LEU A 143 27.59 19.37 -12.40
N LYS A 144 27.11 20.20 -13.31
CA LYS A 144 27.17 21.66 -13.19
C LYS A 144 25.82 22.23 -12.78
N LEU A 145 25.87 23.25 -11.93
CA LEU A 145 24.77 24.15 -11.66
C LEU A 145 24.98 25.41 -12.50
N GLU A 146 24.01 25.74 -13.34
CA GLU A 146 23.89 27.07 -13.94
C GLU A 146 23.09 27.95 -12.99
N PHE A 147 23.61 29.12 -12.64
CA PHE A 147 23.02 29.99 -11.64
C PHE A 147 23.16 31.45 -12.05
N ASP A 148 22.05 32.18 -11.99
CA ASP A 148 21.99 33.61 -12.29
C ASP A 148 21.00 34.32 -11.37
N GLN A 149 21.23 35.61 -11.16
CA GLN A 149 20.24 36.54 -10.61
C GLN A 149 19.52 37.24 -11.76
N ILE A 150 18.21 37.40 -11.65
CA ILE A 150 17.38 38.00 -12.68
C ILE A 150 16.53 39.14 -12.10
N ASP A 151 16.25 40.13 -12.95
CA ASP A 151 15.32 41.22 -12.64
C ASP A 151 13.91 40.80 -13.10
N GLU A 152 13.24 40.02 -12.24
CA GLU A 152 11.86 39.56 -12.45
C GLU A 152 11.07 39.73 -11.14
N ASP A 153 9.89 40.33 -11.24
CA ASP A 153 8.95 40.44 -10.12
C ASP A 153 8.31 39.07 -9.84
N PHE A 154 8.84 38.38 -8.85
CA PHE A 154 8.43 37.05 -8.42
C PHE A 154 8.44 36.97 -6.89
N THR A 155 7.60 36.12 -6.31
CA THR A 155 7.54 35.90 -4.87
C THR A 155 7.46 34.40 -4.58
N GLY A 156 8.27 33.94 -3.63
CA GLY A 156 8.33 32.54 -3.20
C GLY A 156 9.28 31.71 -4.05
N THR A 157 8.88 30.48 -4.35
CA THR A 157 9.73 29.50 -5.06
C THR A 157 8.92 28.76 -6.11
N GLU A 158 9.49 28.58 -7.29
CA GLU A 158 8.99 27.73 -8.38
C GLU A 158 10.05 26.67 -8.70
N ILE A 159 9.65 25.40 -8.68
CA ILE A 159 10.48 24.27 -9.09
C ILE A 159 9.81 23.61 -10.28
N ILE A 160 10.59 23.42 -11.34
CA ILE A 160 10.19 22.73 -12.57
C ILE A 160 11.11 21.52 -12.75
N LEU A 161 10.50 20.34 -12.80
CA LEU A 161 11.15 19.09 -13.16
C LEU A 161 10.65 18.67 -14.54
N ARG A 162 11.54 18.45 -15.50
CA ARG A 162 11.21 17.87 -16.80
C ARG A 162 12.01 16.60 -17.04
N GLN A 163 11.46 15.70 -17.86
CA GLN A 163 12.04 14.38 -18.08
C GLN A 163 12.26 13.65 -16.74
N VAL A 164 11.22 13.67 -15.90
CA VAL A 164 11.21 12.95 -14.63
C VAL A 164 11.28 11.44 -14.91
N LYS A 165 11.99 10.70 -14.06
CA LYS A 165 12.06 9.24 -14.12
C LYS A 165 10.65 8.65 -14.21
N SER A 166 10.49 7.60 -15.01
CA SER A 166 9.18 6.95 -15.15
C SER A 166 8.71 6.42 -13.79
N SER A 167 7.49 6.75 -13.41
CA SER A 167 6.86 6.31 -12.16
C SER A 167 5.35 6.27 -12.35
N PRO A 168 4.62 5.37 -11.65
CA PRO A 168 3.16 5.28 -11.69
C PRO A 168 2.42 6.57 -11.32
N ILE A 169 3.06 7.57 -10.73
CA ILE A 169 2.43 8.88 -10.47
C ILE A 169 1.89 9.55 -11.75
N PHE A 170 2.51 9.29 -12.90
CA PHE A 170 2.08 9.84 -14.18
C PHE A 170 0.95 9.02 -14.83
N ASP A 171 0.64 7.84 -14.28
CA ASP A 171 -0.44 7.00 -14.76
C ASP A 171 -1.72 7.19 -13.91
N LEU A 172 -1.67 8.04 -12.89
CA LEU A 172 -2.81 8.32 -12.03
C LEU A 172 -3.87 9.12 -12.79
N ASN A 173 -5.13 8.76 -12.61
CA ASN A 173 -6.23 9.61 -13.01
C ASN A 173 -6.32 10.86 -12.10
N PHE A 174 -7.13 11.85 -12.51
CA PHE A 174 -7.20 13.12 -11.78
C PHE A 174 -7.72 12.99 -10.33
N ALA A 175 -8.64 12.05 -10.05
CA ALA A 175 -9.16 11.82 -8.71
C ALA A 175 -8.13 11.11 -7.83
N GLN A 176 -7.44 10.10 -8.36
CA GLN A 176 -6.32 9.41 -7.71
C GLN A 176 -5.19 10.38 -7.36
N LEU A 177 -4.84 11.31 -8.26
CA LEU A 177 -3.83 12.31 -7.98
C LEU A 177 -4.24 13.23 -6.80
N GLN A 178 -5.48 13.72 -6.80
CA GLN A 178 -6.01 14.51 -5.68
C GLN A 178 -5.98 13.70 -4.37
N TYR A 179 -6.30 12.40 -4.42
CA TYR A 179 -6.27 11.51 -3.28
C TYR A 179 -4.84 11.35 -2.73
N VAL A 180 -3.86 11.08 -3.59
CA VAL A 180 -2.46 10.93 -3.19
C VAL A 180 -1.92 12.22 -2.59
N LEU A 181 -2.19 13.38 -3.21
CA LEU A 181 -1.81 14.70 -2.67
C LEU A 181 -2.41 14.92 -1.28
N ARG A 182 -3.66 14.53 -1.04
CA ARG A 182 -4.35 14.76 0.24
C ARG A 182 -4.13 13.68 1.29
N THR A 183 -3.51 12.55 0.96
CA THR A 183 -3.31 11.45 1.91
C THR A 183 -1.86 11.03 2.09
N LYS A 184 -0.94 11.53 1.26
CA LYS A 184 0.47 11.14 1.26
C LYS A 184 1.46 12.31 1.25
N THR A 185 0.97 13.55 1.21
CA THR A 185 1.81 14.76 1.20
C THR A 185 1.31 15.80 2.20
N ALA A 186 2.13 16.83 2.45
CA ALA A 186 1.83 17.91 3.39
C ALA A 186 0.55 18.70 3.05
N LEU A 187 0.04 18.62 1.81
CA LEU A 187 -1.23 19.27 1.41
C LEU A 187 -2.44 18.62 2.08
N GLY A 188 -2.32 17.35 2.45
CA GLY A 188 -3.32 16.58 3.17
C GLY A 188 -3.35 16.86 4.66
N ASN A 189 -3.39 18.12 5.09
CA ASN A 189 -3.20 18.50 6.48
C ASN A 189 -4.09 17.69 7.44
N THR A 190 -3.50 16.81 8.25
CA THR A 190 -4.24 15.96 9.18
C THR A 190 -4.77 16.76 10.37
N LYS A 191 -4.19 17.92 10.70
CA LYS A 191 -4.63 18.74 11.84
C LYS A 191 -6.11 19.13 11.75
N THR A 192 -6.65 19.22 10.53
CA THR A 192 -8.07 19.52 10.26
C THR A 192 -9.02 18.44 10.77
N LEU A 193 -8.52 17.24 11.11
CA LEU A 193 -9.32 16.17 11.71
C LEU A 193 -9.67 16.47 13.18
N TRP A 194 -8.88 17.33 13.85
CA TRP A 194 -9.03 17.60 15.28
C TRP A 194 -9.34 19.07 15.59
N ASN A 195 -8.87 20.00 14.75
CA ASN A 195 -8.98 21.43 14.96
C ASN A 195 -9.45 22.12 13.68
N ASP A 196 -9.88 23.38 13.80
CA ASP A 196 -10.06 24.25 12.64
C ASP A 196 -8.70 24.47 11.96
N GLY A 197 -8.62 24.13 10.67
CA GLY A 197 -7.38 24.18 9.91
C GLY A 197 -6.96 25.60 9.53
N GLU A 198 -5.69 25.73 9.15
CA GLU A 198 -5.19 26.93 8.46
C GLU A 198 -5.80 27.02 7.05
N SER A 199 -6.02 28.24 6.57
CA SER A 199 -6.46 28.46 5.19
C SER A 199 -5.25 28.51 4.28
N LEU A 200 -5.25 27.68 3.24
CA LEU A 200 -4.25 27.67 2.16
C LEU A 200 -4.96 27.43 0.83
N SER A 201 -4.69 28.28 -0.17
CA SER A 201 -5.19 28.07 -1.53
C SER A 201 -4.26 27.13 -2.27
N ILE A 202 -4.78 26.02 -2.81
CA ILE A 202 -4.00 25.08 -3.60
C ILE A 202 -4.65 24.95 -4.97
N ASN A 203 -3.96 25.39 -6.02
CA ASN A 203 -4.40 25.19 -7.39
C ASN A 203 -3.68 23.97 -7.97
N LEU A 204 -4.45 22.99 -8.45
CA LEU A 204 -3.93 21.78 -9.07
C LEU A 204 -4.32 21.75 -10.55
N GLU A 205 -3.33 21.57 -11.41
CA GLU A 205 -3.46 21.26 -12.83
C GLU A 205 -2.91 19.86 -13.12
N HIS A 206 -3.59 19.12 -13.98
CA HIS A 206 -3.20 17.78 -14.38
C HIS A 206 -3.41 17.60 -15.88
N VAL A 207 -2.37 17.15 -16.58
CA VAL A 207 -2.48 16.66 -17.95
C VAL A 207 -2.29 15.15 -17.88
N ASP A 208 -3.31 14.39 -18.23
CA ASP A 208 -3.24 12.92 -18.21
C ASP A 208 -2.41 12.36 -19.38
N ILE A 209 -2.22 11.04 -19.41
CA ILE A 209 -1.43 10.37 -20.45
C ILE A 209 -2.04 10.50 -21.86
N ASN A 210 -3.32 10.85 -21.97
CA ASN A 210 -4.03 11.09 -23.22
C ASN A 210 -4.02 12.57 -23.61
N GLY A 211 -3.41 13.46 -22.80
CA GLY A 211 -3.36 14.90 -23.04
C GLY A 211 -4.59 15.66 -22.56
N ILE A 212 -5.48 15.04 -21.77
CA ILE A 212 -6.67 15.71 -21.22
C ILE A 212 -6.25 16.57 -20.03
N GLU A 213 -6.51 17.87 -20.14
CA GLU A 213 -6.24 18.82 -19.08
C GLU A 213 -7.40 18.90 -18.08
N ASN A 214 -7.06 18.85 -16.79
CA ASN A 214 -7.98 18.99 -15.67
C ASN A 214 -7.42 20.02 -14.69
N SER A 215 -8.29 20.80 -14.05
CA SER A 215 -7.87 21.77 -13.03
C SER A 215 -8.86 21.84 -11.88
N THR A 216 -8.39 22.06 -10.66
CA THR A 216 -9.25 22.25 -9.49
C THR A 216 -8.55 23.05 -8.38
N LYS A 217 -9.35 23.56 -7.43
CA LYS A 217 -8.84 24.04 -6.15
C LYS A 217 -8.85 22.89 -5.14
N LEU A 218 -7.67 22.43 -4.75
CA LEU A 218 -7.52 21.31 -3.83
C LEU A 218 -7.75 21.79 -2.38
N PRO A 219 -8.58 21.11 -1.59
CA PRO A 219 -8.72 21.42 -0.17
C PRO A 219 -7.43 21.11 0.61
N TYR A 220 -6.94 22.07 1.40
CA TYR A 220 -5.83 21.86 2.35
C TYR A 220 -6.31 21.10 3.60
N LYS A 221 -6.73 19.85 3.40
CA LYS A 221 -7.22 18.95 4.43
C LYS A 221 -6.99 17.50 4.03
N TYR A 222 -6.72 16.66 5.03
CA TYR A 222 -6.66 15.22 4.84
C TYR A 222 -7.96 14.70 4.19
N TRP A 223 -7.87 13.67 3.35
CA TRP A 223 -9.03 13.00 2.77
C TRP A 223 -9.41 11.78 3.62
N ALA A 224 -10.26 11.98 4.62
CA ALA A 224 -10.67 10.90 5.50
C ALA A 224 -11.65 9.94 4.80
N PRO A 225 -11.71 8.65 5.18
CA PRO A 225 -12.72 7.71 4.66
C PRO A 225 -14.17 8.16 4.87
N THR A 226 -14.42 9.05 5.82
CA THR A 226 -15.75 9.61 6.10
C THR A 226 -16.05 10.93 5.39
N ASP A 227 -15.10 11.46 4.63
CA ASP A 227 -15.30 12.70 3.85
C ASP A 227 -16.27 12.46 2.68
N GLY A 228 -17.08 13.46 2.34
CA GLY A 228 -18.07 13.36 1.27
C GLY A 228 -19.31 12.53 1.62
N LEU A 229 -19.22 11.67 2.63
CA LEU A 229 -20.34 10.85 3.09
C LEU A 229 -21.41 11.68 3.82
N ASP A 230 -22.67 11.34 3.56
CA ASP A 230 -23.84 11.93 4.20
C ASP A 230 -23.98 11.48 5.67
N LYS A 231 -24.86 12.14 6.44
CA LYS A 231 -25.04 11.84 7.87
C LYS A 231 -25.69 10.47 8.12
N ASN A 232 -26.35 9.87 7.13
CA ASN A 232 -26.96 8.56 7.27
C ASN A 232 -25.96 7.42 7.03
N THR A 233 -24.80 7.67 6.43
CA THR A 233 -23.77 6.66 6.15
C THR A 233 -22.61 6.64 7.16
N LYS A 234 -22.60 7.57 8.13
CA LYS A 234 -21.61 7.59 9.21
C LYS A 234 -22.22 7.93 10.59
N ILE A 235 -21.48 7.58 11.64
CA ILE A 235 -21.82 7.91 13.04
C ILE A 235 -20.54 7.99 13.87
N SER A 236 -20.44 8.95 14.80
CA SER A 236 -19.31 8.97 15.72
C SER A 236 -19.50 7.93 16.83
N LEU A 237 -18.40 7.39 17.35
CA LEU A 237 -18.42 6.42 18.44
C LEU A 237 -19.10 7.01 19.69
N GLU A 238 -18.86 8.28 19.98
CA GLU A 238 -19.50 9.00 21.08
C GLU A 238 -21.02 9.15 20.87
N GLU A 239 -21.48 9.58 19.68
CA GLU A 239 -22.92 9.66 19.37
C GLU A 239 -23.60 8.30 19.54
N TYR A 240 -22.94 7.23 19.09
CA TYR A 240 -23.47 5.88 19.27
C TYR A 240 -23.52 5.47 20.75
N LYS A 241 -22.49 5.75 21.55
CA LYS A 241 -22.48 5.46 22.99
C LYS A 241 -23.60 6.19 23.71
N GLU A 242 -23.80 7.47 23.41
CA GLU A 242 -24.91 8.26 23.95
C GLU A 242 -26.26 7.64 23.59
N TYR A 243 -26.46 7.28 22.32
CA TYR A 243 -27.66 6.58 21.86
C TYR A 243 -27.88 5.25 22.59
N ALA A 244 -26.83 4.42 22.69
CA ALA A 244 -26.91 3.07 23.24
C ALA A 244 -27.14 3.04 24.76
N ASN A 245 -26.76 4.10 25.47
CA ASN A 245 -26.94 4.25 26.92
C ASN A 245 -28.30 4.84 27.31
N GLN A 246 -29.12 5.28 26.35
CA GLN A 246 -30.50 5.70 26.64
C GLN A 246 -31.33 4.53 27.18
N ALA A 247 -32.20 4.81 28.15
CA ALA A 247 -33.12 3.81 28.69
C ALA A 247 -34.00 3.21 27.57
N HIS A 248 -34.32 1.91 27.69
CA HIS A 248 -35.17 1.16 26.76
C HIS A 248 -34.56 0.79 25.38
N ARG A 249 -33.23 0.83 25.20
CA ARG A 249 -32.58 0.36 23.96
C ARG A 249 -32.22 -1.13 24.02
N ASP A 250 -32.93 -1.93 23.23
CA ASP A 250 -32.60 -3.34 23.02
C ASP A 250 -31.45 -3.53 22.01
N ASP A 251 -31.05 -4.78 21.77
CA ASP A 251 -29.97 -5.10 20.84
C ASP A 251 -30.38 -4.91 19.36
N ASN A 252 -31.69 -4.92 19.05
CA ASN A 252 -32.20 -4.67 17.70
C ASN A 252 -32.16 -3.18 17.34
N ASP A 253 -32.49 -2.30 18.28
CA ASP A 253 -32.34 -0.85 18.16
C ASP A 253 -30.88 -0.47 17.89
N LYS A 254 -29.95 -1.06 18.64
CA LYS A 254 -28.50 -0.85 18.46
C LYS A 254 -28.02 -1.29 17.08
N ARG A 255 -28.46 -2.46 16.60
CA ARG A 255 -28.19 -2.94 15.23
C ARG A 255 -28.75 -1.98 14.20
N ARG A 256 -30.01 -1.58 14.33
CA ARG A 256 -30.67 -0.67 13.37
C ARG A 256 -29.98 0.69 13.31
N LYS A 257 -29.47 1.21 14.43
CA LYS A 257 -28.72 2.48 14.47
C LYS A 257 -27.36 2.38 13.77
N LEU A 258 -26.69 1.23 13.84
CA LEU A 258 -25.35 1.03 13.24
C LEU A 258 -25.36 0.42 11.83
N ARG A 259 -26.50 -0.11 11.40
CA ARG A 259 -26.66 -0.73 10.08
C ARG A 259 -26.17 0.22 8.98
N ASP A 260 -25.32 -0.32 8.10
CA ASP A 260 -24.77 0.35 6.91
C ASP A 260 -24.02 1.67 7.20
N LYS A 261 -23.56 1.87 8.44
CA LYS A 261 -22.79 3.05 8.83
C LYS A 261 -21.31 2.75 9.06
N ILE A 262 -20.47 3.66 8.60
CA ILE A 262 -19.09 3.76 9.07
C ILE A 262 -19.08 4.40 10.45
N ILE A 263 -18.50 3.71 11.42
CA ILE A 263 -18.34 4.24 12.78
C ILE A 263 -16.95 4.85 12.86
N TYR A 264 -16.85 6.11 13.27
CA TYR A 264 -15.56 6.77 13.42
C TYR A 264 -15.35 7.29 14.84
N ASP A 265 -14.09 7.39 15.25
CA ASP A 265 -13.68 7.88 16.54
C ASP A 265 -12.49 8.82 16.40
N ILE A 266 -12.50 9.88 17.20
CA ILE A 266 -11.48 10.93 17.20
C ILE A 266 -11.07 11.12 18.64
N GLY A 267 -9.78 10.98 18.92
CA GLY A 267 -9.32 11.10 20.29
C GLY A 267 -7.82 11.36 20.42
N ARG A 268 -7.34 11.24 21.65
CA ARG A 268 -5.97 11.55 22.04
C ARG A 268 -5.47 10.56 23.08
N PHE A 269 -4.20 10.18 22.96
CA PHE A 269 -3.44 9.48 23.98
C PHE A 269 -2.34 10.37 24.56
N ASP A 270 -2.09 10.21 25.86
CA ASP A 270 -0.89 10.70 26.51
C ASP A 270 0.09 9.53 26.67
N HIS A 271 1.26 9.63 26.04
CA HIS A 271 2.36 8.69 26.16
C HIS A 271 3.55 9.35 26.85
N LYS A 272 3.57 9.36 28.18
CA LYS A 272 4.67 9.92 28.97
C LYS A 272 4.91 11.41 28.65
N GLY A 273 3.85 12.21 28.55
CA GLY A 273 3.91 13.63 28.19
C GLY A 273 3.92 13.91 26.68
N ARG A 274 4.04 12.88 25.83
CA ARG A 274 3.87 12.98 24.38
C ARG A 274 2.40 12.85 24.01
N VAL A 275 1.88 13.85 23.32
CA VAL A 275 0.49 13.87 22.82
C VAL A 275 0.42 13.19 21.47
N ILE A 276 -0.41 12.15 21.37
CA ILE A 276 -0.66 11.44 20.12
C ILE A 276 -2.17 11.52 19.83
N ASN A 277 -2.55 12.27 18.80
CA ASN A 277 -3.93 12.34 18.37
C ASN A 277 -4.22 11.19 17.40
N TYR A 278 -5.46 10.74 17.34
CA TYR A 278 -5.87 9.73 16.37
C TYR A 278 -7.23 10.04 15.76
N TYR A 279 -7.38 9.60 14.52
CA TYR A 279 -8.65 9.38 13.87
C TYR A 279 -8.70 7.89 13.52
N ALA A 280 -9.81 7.25 13.79
CA ALA A 280 -10.03 5.86 13.43
C ALA A 280 -11.43 5.65 12.90
N CYS A 281 -11.61 4.70 11.99
CA CYS A 281 -12.93 4.27 11.59
C CYS A 281 -13.01 2.75 11.40
N LEU A 282 -14.22 2.25 11.56
CA LEU A 282 -14.62 0.87 11.37
C LEU A 282 -15.70 0.84 10.28
N VAL A 283 -15.42 0.15 9.19
CA VAL A 283 -16.39 -0.08 8.11
C VAL A 283 -17.20 -1.35 8.37
N PRO A 284 -18.49 -1.40 7.96
CA PRO A 284 -19.35 -2.53 8.27
C PRO A 284 -18.95 -3.83 7.57
N LYS A 285 -18.40 -3.74 6.36
CA LYS A 285 -17.88 -4.87 5.57
C LYS A 285 -16.58 -4.46 4.88
N ARG A 286 -15.72 -5.42 4.53
CA ARG A 286 -14.44 -5.14 3.82
C ARG A 286 -14.65 -4.51 2.45
N SER A 287 -15.71 -4.92 1.74
CA SER A 287 -16.08 -4.38 0.43
C SER A 287 -16.40 -2.88 0.44
N VAL A 288 -16.64 -2.29 1.61
CA VAL A 288 -16.85 -0.84 1.75
C VAL A 288 -15.61 -0.06 1.31
N TRP A 289 -14.40 -0.59 1.46
CA TRP A 289 -13.20 0.09 0.95
C TRP A 289 -13.22 0.23 -0.58
N ASN A 290 -13.63 -0.83 -1.28
CA ASN A 290 -13.80 -0.82 -2.73
C ASN A 290 -14.92 0.17 -3.11
N PHE A 291 -16.06 0.11 -2.41
CA PHE A 291 -17.16 1.05 -2.61
C PHE A 291 -16.72 2.51 -2.45
N LEU A 292 -15.99 2.84 -1.37
CA LEU A 292 -15.48 4.21 -1.16
C LEU A 292 -14.56 4.64 -2.29
N SER A 293 -13.72 3.73 -2.77
CA SER A 293 -12.79 4.01 -3.86
C SER A 293 -13.51 4.24 -5.19
N ILE A 294 -14.50 3.41 -5.52
CA ILE A 294 -15.34 3.56 -6.72
C ILE A 294 -16.18 4.84 -6.63
N HIS A 295 -16.81 5.08 -5.49
CA HIS A 295 -17.64 6.27 -5.24
C HIS A 295 -16.86 7.57 -5.39
N ASN A 296 -15.57 7.57 -5.07
CA ASN A 296 -14.67 8.72 -5.22
C ASN A 296 -13.88 8.70 -6.54
N HIS A 297 -14.25 7.84 -7.50
CA HIS A 297 -13.61 7.72 -8.82
C HIS A 297 -12.10 7.36 -8.76
N LEU A 298 -11.66 6.67 -7.70
CA LEU A 298 -10.28 6.24 -7.51
C LEU A 298 -9.98 4.90 -8.21
N ALA A 299 -11.02 4.11 -8.51
CA ALA A 299 -10.92 2.83 -9.18
C ALA A 299 -12.26 2.48 -9.84
N LEU A 300 -12.23 1.61 -10.85
CA LEU A 300 -13.38 0.88 -11.36
C LEU A 300 -13.52 -0.47 -10.64
N GLU A 301 -14.67 -1.12 -10.78
CA GLU A 301 -14.93 -2.41 -10.13
C GLU A 301 -13.96 -3.50 -10.62
N GLU A 302 -13.74 -3.57 -11.93
CA GLU A 302 -12.78 -4.48 -12.59
C GLU A 302 -11.34 -4.30 -12.07
N ASN A 303 -10.96 -3.11 -11.59
CA ASN A 303 -9.61 -2.86 -11.10
C ASN A 303 -9.29 -3.63 -9.82
N PHE A 304 -10.30 -4.01 -9.02
CA PHE A 304 -10.08 -4.79 -7.80
C PHE A 304 -9.85 -6.28 -8.06
N GLU A 305 -10.13 -6.75 -9.28
CA GLU A 305 -9.87 -8.11 -9.73
C GLU A 305 -8.55 -8.22 -10.51
N ASP A 306 -7.97 -7.08 -10.89
CA ASP A 306 -6.68 -6.98 -11.57
C ASP A 306 -5.53 -6.85 -10.56
N ASP A 307 -4.82 -7.96 -10.34
CA ASP A 307 -3.67 -8.03 -9.42
C ASP A 307 -2.53 -7.08 -9.83
N GLU A 308 -2.28 -6.88 -11.13
CA GLU A 308 -1.20 -5.99 -11.61
C GLU A 308 -1.57 -4.52 -11.36
N TRP A 309 -2.83 -4.16 -11.62
CA TRP A 309 -3.34 -2.82 -11.32
C TRP A 309 -3.28 -2.55 -9.82
N MET A 310 -3.70 -3.51 -9.00
CA MET A 310 -3.66 -3.39 -7.54
C MET A 310 -2.23 -3.25 -7.04
N GLU A 311 -1.28 -4.05 -7.51
CA GLU A 311 0.14 -3.90 -7.13
C GLU A 311 0.66 -2.50 -7.44
N LYS A 312 0.30 -1.96 -8.61
CA LYS A 312 0.75 -0.65 -9.09
C LYS A 312 0.07 0.53 -8.39
N PHE A 313 -1.23 0.45 -8.14
CA PHE A 313 -2.06 1.60 -7.73
C PHE A 313 -2.69 1.46 -6.36
N TYR A 314 -2.34 0.42 -5.59
CA TYR A 314 -2.82 0.19 -4.23
C TYR A 314 -2.86 1.51 -3.44
N TYR A 315 -1.75 2.24 -3.39
CA TYR A 315 -1.62 3.47 -2.60
C TYR A 315 -2.56 4.62 -2.95
N SER A 316 -3.29 4.53 -4.08
CA SER A 316 -4.17 5.57 -4.60
C SER A 316 -5.66 5.32 -4.33
N VAL A 317 -6.01 4.24 -3.62
CA VAL A 317 -7.37 3.89 -3.21
C VAL A 317 -7.56 3.89 -1.68
N PHE A 318 -8.80 3.84 -1.20
CA PHE A 318 -9.08 3.69 0.23
C PHE A 318 -8.78 2.28 0.72
N GLN A 319 -8.22 2.18 1.92
CA GLN A 319 -7.77 0.91 2.49
C GLN A 319 -7.90 0.89 4.01
N ASN A 320 -7.92 -0.31 4.57
CA ASN A 320 -7.64 -0.50 5.99
C ASN A 320 -6.14 -0.25 6.29
N GLY A 321 -5.81 -0.18 7.58
CA GLY A 321 -4.43 -0.09 8.04
C GLY A 321 -4.25 0.88 9.19
N ILE A 322 -3.01 0.94 9.69
CA ILE A 322 -2.59 1.84 10.75
C ILE A 322 -1.52 2.74 10.16
N TYR A 323 -1.80 4.02 10.04
CA TYR A 323 -0.95 5.00 9.41
C TYR A 323 -0.50 6.06 10.41
N THR A 324 0.51 6.83 10.02
CA THR A 324 1.04 7.94 10.83
C THR A 324 1.10 9.25 10.05
N SER A 325 1.04 10.34 10.79
CA SER A 325 1.28 11.69 10.33
C SER A 325 2.16 12.45 11.33
N VAL A 326 2.93 13.41 10.82
CA VAL A 326 3.87 14.22 11.59
C VAL A 326 3.69 15.69 11.23
N LYS A 327 3.43 16.54 12.23
CA LYS A 327 3.29 17.99 12.08
C LYS A 327 2.21 18.38 11.06
N GLY A 328 1.16 17.57 10.93
CA GLY A 328 0.06 17.73 9.97
C GLY A 328 0.28 17.03 8.62
N MET A 329 1.48 16.51 8.33
CA MET A 329 1.73 15.78 7.08
C MET A 329 1.42 14.30 7.25
N PRO A 330 0.46 13.73 6.50
CA PRO A 330 0.28 12.30 6.41
C PRO A 330 1.49 11.68 5.69
N THR A 331 2.06 10.64 6.29
CA THR A 331 3.33 10.07 5.82
C THR A 331 3.14 8.95 4.80
N GLY A 332 1.93 8.39 4.74
CA GLY A 332 1.62 7.19 3.96
C GLY A 332 2.20 5.90 4.54
N VAL A 333 3.03 5.98 5.59
CA VAL A 333 3.71 4.84 6.21
C VAL A 333 2.74 4.05 7.08
N SER A 334 2.69 2.74 6.87
CA SER A 334 1.89 1.83 7.67
C SER A 334 2.68 1.20 8.82
N VAL A 335 1.98 0.85 9.89
CA VAL A 335 2.46 0.05 11.01
C VAL A 335 1.68 -1.26 11.03
N ASP A 336 2.37 -2.40 11.17
CA ASP A 336 1.67 -3.69 11.27
C ASP A 336 0.71 -3.71 12.45
N HIS A 337 -0.45 -4.33 12.24
CA HIS A 337 -1.43 -4.48 13.30
C HIS A 337 -0.90 -5.38 14.44
N PRO A 338 -1.27 -5.10 15.70
CA PRO A 338 -0.92 -5.96 16.82
C PRO A 338 -1.64 -7.31 16.72
N ILE A 339 -1.06 -8.34 17.34
CA ILE A 339 -1.71 -9.65 17.45
C ILE A 339 -2.93 -9.56 18.38
N THR A 340 -4.11 -9.88 17.85
CA THR A 340 -5.38 -9.92 18.58
C THR A 340 -6.13 -11.22 18.27
N GLY A 341 -7.07 -11.62 19.15
CA GLY A 341 -7.89 -12.83 18.94
C GLY A 341 -8.95 -12.73 17.84
N ALA A 342 -8.95 -11.66 17.03
CA ALA A 342 -9.89 -11.40 15.95
C ALA A 342 -9.18 -10.73 14.76
N GLN A 343 -8.09 -11.36 14.29
CA GLN A 343 -7.21 -10.80 13.25
C GLN A 343 -7.97 -10.34 12.01
N GLY A 344 -8.98 -11.10 11.56
CA GLY A 344 -9.77 -10.79 10.37
C GLY A 344 -10.55 -9.48 10.43
N SER A 345 -10.80 -8.92 11.61
CA SER A 345 -11.51 -7.64 11.76
C SER A 345 -10.62 -6.42 11.51
N TRP A 346 -9.28 -6.58 11.48
CA TRP A 346 -8.37 -5.48 11.14
C TRP A 346 -8.56 -4.99 9.70
N ALA A 347 -9.02 -5.86 8.80
CA ALA A 347 -9.36 -5.51 7.42
C ALA A 347 -10.55 -4.54 7.31
N GLN A 348 -11.26 -4.25 8.41
CA GLN A 348 -12.36 -3.28 8.44
C GLN A 348 -11.96 -1.96 9.11
N ILE A 349 -10.71 -1.85 9.60
CA ILE A 349 -10.31 -0.72 10.45
C ILE A 349 -9.23 0.10 9.76
N PHE A 350 -9.47 1.40 9.72
CA PHE A 350 -8.47 2.41 9.38
C PHE A 350 -8.14 3.22 10.63
N ILE A 351 -6.86 3.48 10.86
CA ILE A 351 -6.37 4.35 11.93
C ILE A 351 -5.29 5.25 11.35
N ILE A 352 -5.30 6.54 11.69
CA ILE A 352 -4.18 7.44 11.49
C ILE A 352 -3.82 8.13 12.80
N PHE A 353 -2.54 8.11 13.16
CA PHE A 353 -2.00 8.78 14.34
C PHE A 353 -1.24 10.05 13.93
N GLU A 354 -1.57 11.19 14.53
CA GLU A 354 -0.78 12.41 14.44
C GLU A 354 0.15 12.53 15.64
N ASP A 355 1.44 12.64 15.33
CA ASP A 355 2.48 12.62 16.34
C ASP A 355 3.64 13.55 15.97
N ARG A 356 3.70 14.71 16.63
CA ARG A 356 4.70 15.75 16.36
C ARG A 356 6.13 15.35 16.70
N GLN A 357 6.33 14.34 17.55
CA GLN A 357 7.65 13.85 17.95
C GLN A 357 8.07 12.59 17.17
N LEU A 358 7.35 12.24 16.11
CA LEU A 358 7.73 11.15 15.22
C LEU A 358 8.91 11.60 14.35
N THR A 359 9.98 10.83 14.40
CA THR A 359 11.18 11.06 13.59
C THR A 359 11.40 9.85 12.70
N PHE A 360 11.61 10.10 11.41
CA PHE A 360 11.98 9.10 10.41
C PHE A 360 13.49 9.06 10.23
N ASP A 361 14.03 7.92 9.80
CA ASP A 361 15.43 7.84 9.39
C ASP A 361 15.65 8.61 8.07
N ILE A 362 16.90 9.02 7.81
CA ILE A 362 17.22 9.79 6.58
C ILE A 362 16.82 8.96 5.36
N GLY A 363 15.95 9.50 4.52
CA GLY A 363 15.41 8.82 3.33
C GLY A 363 14.44 7.66 3.62
N ARG A 364 14.45 7.06 4.81
CA ARG A 364 13.61 5.89 5.14
C ARG A 364 12.33 6.27 5.88
N LYS A 365 11.22 6.19 5.17
CA LYS A 365 9.85 6.32 5.71
C LYS A 365 9.34 4.98 6.23
N SER A 366 9.98 4.42 7.25
CA SER A 366 9.57 3.16 7.90
C SER A 366 9.55 3.30 9.42
N ILE A 367 8.57 2.70 10.10
CA ILE A 367 8.45 2.77 11.56
C ILE A 367 8.73 1.40 12.16
N HIS A 368 9.84 1.30 12.90
CA HIS A 368 10.27 0.06 13.52
C HIS A 368 10.53 0.20 15.03
N GLY A 369 10.75 -0.95 15.68
CA GLY A 369 11.24 -1.00 17.06
C GLY A 369 10.30 -0.32 18.07
N ALA A 370 10.85 0.61 18.85
CA ALA A 370 10.15 1.22 19.98
C ALA A 370 8.96 2.09 19.54
N GLN A 371 9.10 2.86 18.46
CA GLN A 371 8.02 3.71 17.94
C GLN A 371 6.84 2.85 17.45
N ALA A 372 7.12 1.81 16.66
CA ALA A 372 6.08 0.87 16.19
C ALA A 372 5.30 0.23 17.36
N ARG A 373 5.98 -0.10 18.47
CA ARG A 373 5.32 -0.66 19.67
C ARG A 373 4.32 0.30 20.31
N ILE A 374 4.57 1.61 20.27
CA ILE A 374 3.66 2.63 20.80
C ILE A 374 2.35 2.61 20.00
N TYR A 375 2.45 2.71 18.67
CA TYR A 375 1.27 2.72 17.80
C TYR A 375 0.51 1.39 17.83
N ARG A 376 1.21 0.25 17.87
CA ARG A 376 0.57 -1.07 18.06
C ARG A 376 -0.20 -1.17 19.38
N LYS A 377 0.35 -0.63 20.47
CA LYS A 377 -0.34 -0.60 21.77
C LYS A 377 -1.63 0.21 21.70
N TYR A 378 -1.59 1.42 21.15
CA TYR A 378 -2.78 2.28 21.07
C TYR A 378 -3.80 1.80 20.05
N SER A 379 -3.35 1.23 18.93
CA SER A 379 -4.22 0.58 17.95
C SER A 379 -5.00 -0.57 18.58
N LYS A 380 -4.36 -1.38 19.43
CA LYS A 380 -5.05 -2.46 20.16
C LYS A 380 -6.16 -1.91 21.08
N SER A 381 -5.95 -0.75 21.69
CA SER A 381 -6.95 -0.09 22.54
C SER A 381 -8.16 0.34 21.71
N ILE A 382 -7.93 1.05 20.59
CA ILE A 382 -8.98 1.49 19.66
C ILE A 382 -9.75 0.28 19.12
N PHE A 383 -9.02 -0.74 18.65
CA PHE A 383 -9.60 -2.00 18.17
C PHE A 383 -10.50 -2.67 19.20
N SER A 384 -10.10 -2.66 20.48
CA SER A 384 -10.89 -3.24 21.56
C SER A 384 -12.22 -2.52 21.75
N GLU A 385 -12.26 -1.20 21.57
CA GLU A 385 -13.51 -0.43 21.63
C GLU A 385 -14.43 -0.76 20.45
N PHE A 386 -13.89 -0.76 19.24
CA PHE A 386 -14.63 -1.14 18.03
C PHE A 386 -15.13 -2.59 18.05
N ARG A 387 -14.36 -3.51 18.63
CA ARG A 387 -14.77 -4.92 18.77
C ARG A 387 -16.04 -5.09 19.62
N LYS A 388 -16.28 -4.23 20.61
CA LYS A 388 -17.53 -4.27 21.41
C LYS A 388 -18.76 -4.02 20.53
N LEU A 389 -18.57 -3.34 19.40
CA LEU A 389 -19.61 -3.00 18.44
C LEU A 389 -19.80 -4.04 17.34
N ALA A 390 -18.82 -4.91 17.10
CA ALA A 390 -18.83 -5.86 15.99
C ALA A 390 -20.13 -6.70 15.92
N LYS A 391 -20.70 -7.07 17.07
CA LYS A 391 -21.97 -7.82 17.16
C LYS A 391 -23.22 -7.08 16.68
N TYR A 392 -23.12 -5.76 16.51
CA TYR A 392 -24.22 -4.89 16.06
C TYR A 392 -24.04 -4.42 14.61
N ILE A 393 -22.84 -4.60 14.04
CA ILE A 393 -22.45 -4.09 12.72
C ILE A 393 -22.64 -5.14 11.63
N SER A 394 -22.62 -6.42 12.00
CA SER A 394 -22.98 -7.54 11.13
C SER A 394 -24.50 -7.56 10.89
N GLY A 395 -24.98 -6.54 10.19
CA GLY A 395 -26.18 -6.62 9.37
C GLY A 395 -25.72 -6.93 7.96
N ASP A 396 -26.30 -7.97 7.37
CA ASP A 396 -26.24 -8.12 5.94
C ASP A 396 -26.84 -6.86 5.31
N ILE A 397 -26.05 -6.19 4.47
CA ILE A 397 -26.64 -5.54 3.32
C ILE A 397 -27.37 -6.69 2.61
N ILE A 398 -28.69 -6.76 2.80
CA ILE A 398 -29.54 -6.98 1.64
C ILE A 398 -29.28 -5.72 0.84
N VAL A 399 -28.20 -5.75 0.06
CA VAL A 399 -28.28 -5.10 -1.23
C VAL A 399 -29.39 -5.94 -1.84
N GLU A 400 -30.45 -5.32 -2.32
CA GLU A 400 -30.90 -5.80 -3.63
C GLU A 400 -29.72 -5.51 -4.58
N THR A 401 -28.62 -6.26 -4.43
CA THR A 401 -28.07 -6.92 -5.58
C THR A 401 -29.27 -7.72 -5.97
N ASP A 402 -29.79 -7.46 -7.15
CA ASP A 402 -30.28 -8.57 -7.93
C ASP A 402 -29.14 -9.60 -7.90
N TRP A 403 -29.06 -10.40 -6.82
CA TRP A 403 -28.53 -11.74 -6.91
C TRP A 403 -29.58 -12.40 -7.75
N ASP A 404 -29.47 -12.15 -9.04
CA ASP A 404 -30.30 -12.77 -10.02
C ASP A 404 -29.81 -14.21 -9.99
N LYS A 405 -30.55 -15.00 -9.24
CA LYS A 405 -30.35 -16.41 -9.16
C LYS A 405 -30.29 -16.99 -10.58
N GLU A 406 -31.07 -16.46 -11.52
CA GLU A 406 -31.02 -16.94 -12.90
C GLU A 406 -29.73 -16.53 -13.60
N GLU A 407 -29.20 -15.32 -13.41
CA GLU A 407 -27.89 -14.90 -13.95
C GLU A 407 -26.74 -15.74 -13.37
N THR A 408 -26.74 -15.97 -12.04
CA THR A 408 -25.74 -16.81 -11.38
C THR A 408 -25.83 -18.26 -11.86
N PHE A 409 -27.04 -18.79 -12.07
CA PHE A 409 -27.22 -20.13 -12.61
C PHE A 409 -26.85 -20.19 -14.10
N ALA A 410 -27.08 -19.14 -14.89
CA ALA A 410 -26.63 -19.04 -16.27
C ALA A 410 -25.09 -19.07 -16.36
N ASP A 411 -24.39 -18.32 -15.50
CA ASP A 411 -22.93 -18.36 -15.41
C ASP A 411 -22.40 -19.74 -15.05
N ILE A 412 -23.10 -20.48 -14.18
CA ILE A 412 -22.78 -21.86 -13.80
C ILE A 412 -23.07 -22.81 -14.96
N GLU A 413 -24.19 -22.62 -15.68
CA GLU A 413 -24.56 -23.42 -16.85
C GLU A 413 -23.53 -23.28 -17.98
N ASP A 414 -22.95 -22.09 -18.16
CA ASP A 414 -21.87 -21.81 -19.11
C ASP A 414 -20.51 -22.42 -18.71
N MET A 415 -20.36 -22.91 -17.47
CA MET A 415 -19.15 -23.61 -17.07
C MET A 415 -19.03 -24.94 -17.82
N LEU A 416 -17.79 -25.33 -18.12
CA LEU A 416 -17.51 -26.63 -18.72
C LEU A 416 -18.01 -27.76 -17.81
N ASP A 417 -18.69 -28.72 -18.43
CA ASP A 417 -19.12 -29.95 -17.77
C ASP A 417 -17.91 -30.83 -17.46
N LEU A 418 -17.92 -31.43 -16.27
CA LEU A 418 -16.86 -32.29 -15.77
C LEU A 418 -16.98 -33.73 -16.30
N ASN A 419 -18.23 -34.19 -16.54
CA ASN A 419 -18.56 -35.49 -17.14
C ASN A 419 -17.76 -36.69 -16.59
N SER A 420 -17.52 -36.72 -15.27
CA SER A 420 -16.79 -37.80 -14.62
C SER A 420 -17.72 -38.72 -13.83
N GLU A 421 -17.54 -40.03 -13.97
CA GLU A 421 -18.25 -41.02 -13.14
C GLU A 421 -17.75 -41.02 -11.69
N ASN A 422 -16.57 -40.44 -11.43
CA ASN A 422 -15.88 -40.48 -10.15
C ASN A 422 -16.29 -39.37 -9.18
N THR A 423 -17.09 -38.40 -9.62
CA THR A 423 -17.59 -37.30 -8.78
C THR A 423 -19.04 -36.96 -9.10
N ARG A 424 -19.77 -36.39 -8.13
CA ARG A 424 -21.13 -35.87 -8.32
C ARG A 424 -21.15 -34.41 -8.77
N PHE A 425 -20.00 -33.73 -8.79
CA PHE A 425 -19.90 -32.39 -9.34
C PHE A 425 -20.12 -32.43 -10.86
N GLN A 426 -21.08 -31.65 -11.36
CA GLN A 426 -21.39 -31.61 -12.79
C GLN A 426 -20.48 -30.65 -13.56
N LYS A 427 -19.99 -29.60 -12.90
CA LYS A 427 -19.18 -28.53 -13.50
C LYS A 427 -17.74 -28.57 -12.98
N THR A 428 -16.81 -28.08 -13.79
CA THR A 428 -15.40 -27.92 -13.38
C THR A 428 -15.25 -26.94 -12.21
N PRO A 429 -14.24 -27.06 -11.33
CA PRO A 429 -14.12 -26.22 -10.13
C PRO A 429 -13.69 -24.75 -10.39
N ARG A 430 -13.61 -24.27 -11.65
CA ARG A 430 -13.31 -22.88 -12.11
C ARG A 430 -12.66 -21.97 -11.05
N HIS A 431 -11.39 -22.25 -10.73
CA HIS A 431 -10.57 -21.48 -9.80
C HIS A 431 -10.96 -21.50 -8.31
N GLN A 432 -11.94 -22.31 -7.90
CA GLN A 432 -12.40 -22.45 -6.51
C GLN A 432 -11.73 -23.62 -5.76
N GLU A 433 -10.92 -23.29 -4.75
CA GLU A 433 -10.22 -24.27 -3.90
C GLU A 433 -11.19 -25.17 -3.12
N ALA A 434 -12.32 -24.62 -2.67
CA ALA A 434 -13.35 -25.38 -1.95
C ALA A 434 -13.93 -26.54 -2.79
N SER A 435 -14.14 -26.31 -4.08
CA SER A 435 -14.64 -27.32 -5.02
C SER A 435 -13.58 -28.40 -5.27
N VAL A 436 -12.30 -28.02 -5.38
CA VAL A 436 -11.17 -28.98 -5.46
C VAL A 436 -11.10 -29.86 -4.20
N ALA A 437 -11.22 -29.25 -3.01
CA ALA A 437 -11.24 -29.98 -1.75
C ALA A 437 -12.44 -30.93 -1.66
N ALA A 438 -13.64 -30.48 -2.08
CA ALA A 438 -14.84 -31.30 -2.07
C ALA A 438 -14.71 -32.53 -2.99
N ILE A 439 -14.20 -32.35 -4.21
CA ILE A 439 -13.93 -33.45 -5.14
C ILE A 439 -12.90 -34.42 -4.52
N PHE A 440 -11.83 -33.90 -3.91
CA PHE A 440 -10.84 -34.74 -3.23
C PHE A 440 -11.44 -35.63 -2.14
N TYR A 441 -12.31 -35.08 -1.27
CA TYR A 441 -13.00 -35.88 -0.26
C TYR A 441 -13.95 -36.91 -0.88
N GLU A 442 -14.61 -36.59 -1.99
CA GLU A 442 -15.44 -37.56 -2.71
C GLU A 442 -14.61 -38.72 -3.28
N LEU A 443 -13.44 -38.41 -3.86
CA LEU A 443 -12.50 -39.43 -4.36
C LEU A 443 -11.96 -40.33 -3.24
N ILE A 444 -11.72 -39.79 -2.05
CA ILE A 444 -11.41 -40.61 -0.85
C ILE A 444 -12.62 -41.46 -0.47
N GLY A 445 -13.82 -40.87 -0.42
CA GLY A 445 -15.05 -41.56 -0.03
C GLY A 445 -15.46 -42.68 -0.98
N ARG A 446 -15.03 -42.61 -2.25
CA ARG A 446 -15.22 -43.64 -3.29
C ARG A 446 -14.05 -44.62 -3.40
N GLU A 447 -13.08 -44.55 -2.48
CA GLU A 447 -11.89 -45.42 -2.45
C GLU A 447 -11.00 -45.32 -3.71
N ILE A 448 -11.06 -44.20 -4.44
CA ILE A 448 -10.16 -43.94 -5.59
C ILE A 448 -8.80 -43.44 -5.08
N ILE A 449 -8.83 -42.58 -4.06
CA ILE A 449 -7.64 -42.17 -3.32
C ILE A 449 -7.60 -42.96 -2.01
N THR A 450 -6.71 -43.94 -1.95
CA THR A 450 -6.60 -44.86 -0.81
C THR A 450 -5.45 -44.51 0.13
N GLU A 451 -5.41 -45.14 1.31
CA GLU A 451 -4.35 -45.00 2.34
C GLU A 451 -4.22 -43.62 3.02
N ILE A 452 -5.11 -42.68 2.69
CA ILE A 452 -5.20 -41.37 3.34
C ILE A 452 -6.37 -41.37 4.32
N THR A 453 -6.13 -40.94 5.56
CA THR A 453 -7.16 -40.73 6.57
C THR A 453 -7.16 -39.27 6.99
N PRO A 454 -8.12 -38.46 6.51
CA PRO A 454 -8.32 -37.09 6.99
C PRO A 454 -8.53 -37.06 8.51
N LEU A 455 -7.89 -36.12 9.21
CA LEU A 455 -8.07 -35.94 10.65
C LEU A 455 -8.94 -34.71 10.95
N VAL A 456 -8.57 -33.56 10.39
CA VAL A 456 -9.28 -32.29 10.58
C VAL A 456 -8.90 -31.30 9.49
N SER A 457 -9.88 -30.54 9.02
CA SER A 457 -9.70 -29.47 8.02
C SER A 457 -9.68 -28.09 8.70
N GLY A 458 -8.87 -27.16 8.19
CA GLY A 458 -8.80 -25.76 8.65
C GLY A 458 -8.33 -25.55 10.09
N TYR A 459 -7.65 -26.53 10.71
CA TYR A 459 -7.27 -26.43 12.12
C TYR A 459 -6.28 -25.28 12.36
N ARG A 460 -6.67 -24.33 13.23
CA ARG A 460 -5.93 -23.10 13.55
C ARG A 460 -5.62 -22.19 12.35
N ASN A 461 -6.33 -22.36 11.22
CA ASN A 461 -6.18 -21.56 10.00
C ASN A 461 -4.74 -21.49 9.45
N LYS A 462 -3.91 -22.54 9.65
CA LYS A 462 -2.54 -22.59 9.12
C LYS A 462 -2.44 -23.38 7.80
N TYR A 463 -3.05 -24.56 7.75
CA TYR A 463 -3.14 -25.39 6.54
C TYR A 463 -4.54 -25.94 6.38
N ASP A 464 -4.87 -26.35 5.16
CA ASP A 464 -6.22 -26.77 4.83
C ASP A 464 -6.59 -28.12 5.42
N LEU A 465 -5.67 -29.10 5.40
CA LEU A 465 -5.97 -30.45 5.86
C LEU A 465 -4.78 -31.11 6.58
N TYR A 466 -5.05 -31.60 7.79
CA TYR A 466 -4.16 -32.51 8.49
C TYR A 466 -4.67 -33.94 8.31
N ALA A 467 -3.82 -34.83 7.79
CA ALA A 467 -4.20 -36.21 7.50
C ALA A 467 -3.12 -37.21 7.95
N LYS A 468 -3.46 -38.49 7.87
CA LYS A 468 -2.50 -39.61 7.97
C LYS A 468 -2.36 -40.29 6.63
N TRP A 469 -1.13 -40.62 6.26
CA TRP A 469 -0.83 -41.58 5.21
C TRP A 469 -0.20 -42.82 5.86
N GLY A 470 -1.00 -43.87 6.02
CA GLY A 470 -0.66 -45.00 6.91
C GLY A 470 -0.37 -44.55 8.35
N LYS A 471 0.90 -44.66 8.78
CA LYS A 471 1.36 -44.18 10.11
C LYS A 471 1.98 -42.78 10.07
N LYS A 472 2.28 -42.23 8.89
CA LYS A 472 2.89 -40.90 8.74
C LYS A 472 1.80 -39.83 8.88
N LYS A 473 2.09 -38.76 9.61
CA LYS A 473 1.25 -37.56 9.63
C LYS A 473 1.66 -36.67 8.46
N VAL A 474 0.70 -36.15 7.73
CA VAL A 474 0.94 -35.32 6.55
C VAL A 474 0.07 -34.06 6.57
N VAL A 475 0.62 -33.00 5.99
CA VAL A 475 -0.08 -31.74 5.75
C VAL A 475 -0.42 -31.65 4.28
N ILE A 476 -1.70 -31.41 3.99
CA ILE A 476 -2.27 -31.31 2.64
C ILE A 476 -2.84 -29.91 2.45
N GLU A 477 -2.53 -29.33 1.30
CA GLU A 477 -2.93 -27.99 0.89
C GLU A 477 -3.74 -28.05 -0.40
N PHE A 478 -4.85 -27.33 -0.50
CA PHE A 478 -5.68 -27.29 -1.71
C PHE A 478 -5.41 -26.02 -2.48
N LYS A 479 -5.17 -26.14 -3.79
CA LYS A 479 -5.01 -24.99 -4.68
C LYS A 479 -5.81 -25.20 -5.94
N SER A 480 -6.48 -24.16 -6.41
CA SER A 480 -7.25 -24.26 -7.64
C SER A 480 -6.36 -24.37 -8.87
N LYS A 481 -5.18 -23.75 -8.81
CA LYS A 481 -4.05 -23.90 -9.75
C LYS A 481 -2.76 -24.12 -8.97
N LEU A 482 -1.87 -24.96 -9.47
CA LEU A 482 -0.65 -25.32 -8.74
C LEU A 482 0.20 -24.07 -8.43
N ARG A 483 0.33 -23.13 -9.37
CA ARG A 483 1.08 -21.87 -9.18
C ARG A 483 0.63 -21.01 -8.00
N ASN A 484 -0.62 -21.15 -7.55
CA ASN A 484 -1.16 -20.31 -6.48
C ASN A 484 -0.47 -20.54 -5.13
N VAL A 485 0.22 -21.67 -4.93
CA VAL A 485 1.02 -21.89 -3.70
C VAL A 485 2.25 -20.97 -3.62
N LEU A 486 2.72 -20.40 -4.74
CA LEU A 486 3.88 -19.50 -4.75
C LEU A 486 3.64 -18.22 -3.95
N LYS A 487 2.39 -17.74 -3.91
CA LYS A 487 1.99 -16.57 -3.11
C LYS A 487 2.12 -16.89 -1.62
N ASP A 488 1.59 -18.04 -1.19
CA ASP A 488 1.67 -18.51 0.19
C ASP A 488 3.12 -18.68 0.69
N PHE A 489 4.04 -19.06 -0.20
CA PHE A 489 5.48 -19.14 0.11
C PHE A 489 6.15 -17.78 0.15
N SER A 490 5.82 -16.87 -0.77
CA SER A 490 6.44 -15.54 -0.86
C SER A 490 6.04 -14.65 0.32
N ASP A 491 4.82 -14.81 0.82
CA ASP A 491 4.27 -14.04 1.95
C ASP A 491 4.67 -14.62 3.32
N GLU A 492 5.56 -15.62 3.36
CA GLU A 492 5.94 -16.41 4.57
C GLU A 492 4.74 -16.98 5.35
N GLN A 493 3.56 -17.08 4.74
CA GLN A 493 2.37 -17.63 5.37
C GLN A 493 2.49 -19.14 5.56
N LYS A 494 3.14 -19.83 4.62
CA LYS A 494 3.39 -21.27 4.65
C LYS A 494 4.84 -21.57 4.31
N MET A 495 5.42 -22.55 5.00
CA MET A 495 6.79 -22.98 4.75
C MET A 495 6.80 -24.22 3.86
N PHE A 496 7.67 -24.22 2.84
CA PHE A 496 7.83 -25.33 1.90
C PHE A 496 8.11 -26.67 2.59
N ASN A 497 8.90 -26.67 3.67
CA ASN A 497 9.26 -27.88 4.43
C ASN A 497 8.17 -28.37 5.39
N GLU A 498 7.04 -27.65 5.52
CA GLU A 498 5.92 -28.04 6.38
C GLU A 498 4.75 -28.65 5.61
N ILE A 499 4.71 -28.49 4.28
CA ILE A 499 3.68 -29.07 3.40
C ILE A 499 4.21 -30.38 2.82
N ASP A 500 3.44 -31.46 2.94
CA ASP A 500 3.81 -32.75 2.32
C ASP A 500 3.17 -32.91 0.94
N VAL A 501 1.96 -32.38 0.76
CA VAL A 501 1.13 -32.62 -0.44
C VAL A 501 0.35 -31.38 -0.84
N ILE A 502 0.31 -31.11 -2.14
CA ILE A 502 -0.60 -30.13 -2.75
C ILE A 502 -1.60 -30.88 -3.62
N VAL A 503 -2.87 -30.56 -3.45
CA VAL A 503 -3.97 -31.08 -4.27
C VAL A 503 -4.49 -29.95 -5.13
N CYS A 504 -4.48 -30.13 -6.44
CA CYS A 504 -4.95 -29.14 -7.38
C CYS A 504 -5.81 -29.74 -8.48
N TYR A 505 -6.57 -28.89 -9.17
CA TYR A 505 -7.44 -29.37 -10.25
C TYR A 505 -6.64 -29.89 -11.44
N ASP A 506 -5.63 -29.15 -11.89
CA ASP A 506 -4.84 -29.43 -13.10
C ASP A 506 -3.42 -28.86 -12.92
N VAL A 507 -2.42 -29.53 -13.51
CA VAL A 507 -1.05 -29.04 -13.62
C VAL A 507 -0.73 -28.81 -15.10
N ASN A 508 -0.68 -27.54 -15.51
CA ASN A 508 -0.46 -27.16 -16.91
C ASN A 508 0.92 -26.50 -17.15
N GLU A 509 1.24 -26.16 -18.41
CA GLU A 509 2.52 -25.56 -18.79
C GLU A 509 2.76 -24.21 -18.11
N GLU A 510 1.72 -23.39 -17.93
CA GLU A 510 1.81 -22.12 -17.21
C GLU A 510 2.23 -22.33 -15.75
N ASP A 511 1.67 -23.35 -15.08
CA ASP A 511 2.01 -23.68 -13.70
C ASP A 511 3.48 -24.11 -13.57
N ILE A 512 3.94 -24.94 -14.51
CA ILE A 512 5.34 -25.40 -14.55
C ILE A 512 6.28 -24.21 -14.78
N GLN A 513 5.95 -23.31 -15.73
CA GLN A 513 6.77 -22.14 -16.03
C GLN A 513 6.81 -21.16 -14.83
N ALA A 514 5.68 -20.94 -14.17
CA ALA A 514 5.61 -20.09 -12.98
C ALA A 514 6.47 -20.64 -11.82
N MET A 515 6.45 -21.95 -11.59
CA MET A 515 7.29 -22.62 -10.59
C MET A 515 8.78 -22.49 -10.93
N LYS A 516 9.13 -22.71 -12.20
CA LYS A 516 10.52 -22.62 -12.67
C LYS A 516 11.11 -21.21 -12.50
N ASN A 517 10.31 -20.18 -12.74
CA ASN A 517 10.71 -18.78 -12.51
C ASN A 517 11.06 -18.50 -11.04
N ARG A 518 10.64 -19.35 -10.10
CA ARG A 518 10.93 -19.28 -8.66
C ARG A 518 11.93 -20.34 -8.20
N ASN A 519 12.71 -20.94 -9.12
CA ASN A 519 13.67 -22.01 -8.85
C ASN A 519 13.04 -23.27 -8.21
N LEU A 520 11.78 -23.57 -8.54
CA LEU A 520 11.11 -24.82 -8.17
C LEU A 520 10.91 -25.68 -9.42
N ASP A 521 11.45 -26.90 -9.38
CA ASP A 521 11.29 -27.86 -10.47
C ASP A 521 10.04 -28.72 -10.23
N VAL A 522 9.16 -28.79 -11.23
CA VAL A 522 7.98 -29.67 -11.23
C VAL A 522 8.26 -30.86 -12.13
N GLU A 523 8.37 -32.05 -11.54
CA GLU A 523 8.65 -33.28 -12.27
C GLU A 523 7.45 -34.23 -12.25
N LYS A 524 7.15 -34.86 -13.38
CA LYS A 524 6.15 -35.92 -13.45
C LYS A 524 6.70 -37.20 -12.82
N ILE A 525 5.93 -37.82 -11.93
CA ILE A 525 6.35 -39.02 -11.23
C ILE A 525 6.22 -40.23 -12.16
N ASN A 526 7.35 -40.84 -12.50
CA ASN A 526 7.40 -42.12 -13.21
C ASN A 526 7.49 -43.28 -12.21
N LYS A 527 6.46 -44.12 -12.14
CA LYS A 527 6.47 -45.33 -11.30
C LYS A 527 7.43 -46.37 -11.90
N SER A 528 8.68 -46.39 -11.45
CA SER A 528 9.64 -47.46 -11.79
C SER A 528 9.32 -48.72 -10.99
N VAL A 529 9.23 -49.87 -11.67
CA VAL A 529 9.05 -51.19 -11.06
C VAL A 529 10.22 -51.58 -10.14
N LEU A 530 11.36 -50.89 -10.26
CA LEU A 530 12.60 -51.17 -9.54
C LEU A 530 12.92 -50.15 -8.43
N GLY A 531 12.13 -49.07 -8.30
CA GLY A 531 12.37 -47.99 -7.33
C GLY A 531 11.58 -48.17 -6.04
N GLY A 532 12.27 -48.48 -4.93
CA GLY A 532 11.66 -48.72 -3.61
C GLY A 532 11.18 -47.48 -2.82
N ASN A 533 11.09 -46.31 -3.43
CA ASN A 533 10.59 -45.12 -2.73
C ASN A 533 9.07 -45.15 -2.67
N LYS A 534 8.51 -45.11 -1.45
CA LYS A 534 7.07 -44.90 -1.23
C LYS A 534 6.69 -43.53 -1.78
N ILE A 535 6.00 -43.52 -2.91
CA ILE A 535 5.37 -42.35 -3.51
C ILE A 535 4.03 -42.10 -2.81
N PHE A 536 3.67 -40.82 -2.59
CA PHE A 536 2.37 -40.48 -2.01
C PHE A 536 1.21 -40.98 -2.88
N PRO A 537 0.12 -41.53 -2.32
CA PRO A 537 -0.96 -42.14 -3.09
C PRO A 537 -1.49 -41.20 -4.18
N ASN A 538 -1.59 -41.74 -5.39
CA ASN A 538 -2.14 -41.07 -6.55
C ASN A 538 -1.46 -39.72 -6.92
N SER A 539 -0.27 -39.42 -6.39
CA SER A 539 0.50 -38.26 -6.82
C SER A 539 0.96 -38.41 -8.27
N THR A 540 0.83 -37.34 -9.04
CA THR A 540 1.16 -37.26 -10.47
C THR A 540 2.47 -36.53 -10.71
N HIS A 541 2.77 -35.54 -9.86
CA HIS A 541 3.98 -34.74 -9.94
C HIS A 541 4.62 -34.59 -8.56
N GLN A 542 5.87 -34.15 -8.55
CA GLN A 542 6.60 -33.73 -7.36
C GLN A 542 7.23 -32.37 -7.60
N ILE A 543 7.21 -31.51 -6.59
CA ILE A 543 7.92 -30.23 -6.59
C ILE A 543 9.23 -30.42 -5.83
N ILE A 544 10.34 -30.05 -6.47
CA ILE A 544 11.68 -30.17 -5.94
C ILE A 544 12.28 -28.77 -5.77
N LEU A 545 12.80 -28.52 -4.57
CA LEU A 545 13.62 -27.35 -4.26
C LEU A 545 15.07 -27.81 -4.10
N SER A 546 16.02 -27.10 -4.74
CA SER A 546 17.44 -27.46 -4.72
C SER A 546 17.97 -27.61 -3.29
N GLY A 547 18.43 -28.82 -2.91
CA GLY A 547 18.97 -29.11 -1.57
C GLY A 547 18.57 -30.49 -1.02
N LEU A 548 18.73 -30.68 0.31
CA LEU A 548 18.35 -31.91 1.04
C LEU A 548 16.90 -31.87 1.59
N ILE A 549 16.02 -31.03 1.02
CA ILE A 549 14.64 -30.87 1.49
C ILE A 549 13.77 -31.94 0.82
N PRO A 550 12.89 -32.64 1.56
CA PRO A 550 11.95 -33.58 0.97
C PRO A 550 11.06 -32.90 -0.10
N PRO A 551 10.73 -33.60 -1.20
CA PRO A 551 9.84 -33.04 -2.22
C PRO A 551 8.41 -32.91 -1.69
N ILE A 552 7.66 -31.97 -2.26
CA ILE A 552 6.21 -31.86 -2.07
C ILE A 552 5.53 -32.69 -3.16
N PHE A 553 4.66 -33.61 -2.78
CA PHE A 553 3.88 -34.38 -3.75
C PHE A 553 2.71 -33.57 -4.28
N VAL A 554 2.37 -33.73 -5.55
CA VAL A 554 1.23 -33.05 -6.17
C VAL A 554 0.23 -34.09 -6.65
N ILE A 555 -1.03 -33.90 -6.25
CA ILE A 555 -2.19 -34.62 -6.76
C ILE A 555 -2.90 -33.72 -7.76
N ASP A 556 -2.84 -34.12 -9.03
CA ASP A 556 -3.63 -33.56 -10.12
C ASP A 556 -4.96 -34.32 -10.19
N ILE A 557 -6.03 -33.70 -9.69
CA ILE A 557 -7.35 -34.33 -9.62
C ILE A 557 -7.92 -34.61 -11.01
N LYS A 558 -7.69 -33.74 -12.00
CA LYS A 558 -8.20 -33.93 -13.36
C LYS A 558 -7.67 -35.20 -14.02
N SER A 559 -6.52 -35.71 -13.60
CA SER A 559 -6.01 -37.01 -14.06
C SER A 559 -6.78 -38.24 -13.54
N MET A 560 -7.66 -38.05 -12.55
CA MET A 560 -8.45 -39.11 -11.89
C MET A 560 -9.96 -38.97 -12.11
N LEU A 561 -10.38 -37.89 -12.76
CA LEU A 561 -11.75 -37.64 -13.17
C LEU A 561 -11.95 -38.11 -14.60
#